data_AF-A0A925XNG8-F1
#
_entry.id   AF-A0A925XNG8-F1
#
_cell.length_a   1.000
_cell.length_b   1.000
_cell.length_c   1.000
_cell.angle_alpha   90.00
_cell.angle_beta   90.00
_cell.angle_gamma   90.00
#
_symmetry.space_group_name_H-M   'P 1'
#
loop_
_entity.id
_entity.type
_entity.pdbx_description
1 polymer ?
#
loop_
_entity_poly.entity_id
_entity_poly.type
_entity_poly.pdbx_seq_one_letter_code
_entity_poly.pdbx_strand_id
1 'polypeptide(L)'
;MDMIVLIEPQNGRFKATTSQPVAMETEGASREEALQRLQELAKSRLAAGELVQVPLPNGDSSHPWMKFAGVWKDHPEFDQFQQNVAEYRRSLDVPESEP
;
A
#
# COMPACT_ATOMS: atom_id res chain seq x y z
N MET A 1 6.83 -3.50 -6.29
CA MET A 1 6.79 -3.99 -4.90
C MET A 1 7.78 -3.15 -4.13
N ASP A 2 7.42 -2.62 -2.98
CA ASP A 2 8.31 -1.67 -2.29
C ASP A 2 9.03 -2.35 -1.13
N MET A 3 10.34 -2.17 -1.06
CA MET A 3 11.18 -2.72 -0.01
C MET A 3 11.54 -1.62 0.98
N ILE A 4 11.36 -1.87 2.29
CA ILE A 4 11.81 -0.93 3.33
C ILE A 4 13.29 -1.21 3.61
N VAL A 5 14.11 -0.16 3.57
CA VAL A 5 15.57 -0.22 3.75
C VAL A 5 16.00 0.80 4.79
N LEU A 6 16.88 0.40 5.72
CA LEU A 6 17.58 1.34 6.61
C LEU A 6 18.90 1.76 5.96
N ILE A 7 19.13 3.06 5.85
CA ILE A 7 20.36 3.64 5.29
C ILE A 7 21.12 4.37 6.40
N GLU A 8 22.37 3.96 6.63
CA GLU A 8 23.27 4.55 7.64
C GLU A 8 24.55 5.10 6.95
N PRO A 9 25.03 6.30 7.33
CA PRO A 9 26.30 6.83 6.87
C PRO A 9 27.47 6.13 7.60
N GLN A 10 28.53 5.81 6.87
CA GLN A 10 29.72 5.14 7.39
C GLN A 10 31.00 5.59 6.64
N ASN A 11 31.85 6.38 7.30
CA ASN A 11 33.17 6.80 6.80
C ASN A 11 33.18 7.30 5.33
N GLY A 12 32.25 8.21 4.99
CA GLY A 12 32.11 8.76 3.63
C GLY A 12 31.43 7.82 2.63
N ARG A 13 30.84 6.71 3.10
CA ARG A 13 30.01 5.77 2.33
C ARG A 13 28.65 5.60 3.00
N PHE A 14 27.76 4.85 2.34
CA PHE A 14 26.45 4.51 2.87
C PHE A 14 26.29 2.99 2.94
N LYS A 15 25.77 2.52 4.07
CA LYS A 15 25.39 1.13 4.27
C LYS A 15 23.86 1.04 4.19
N ALA A 16 23.37 0.23 3.26
CA ALA A 16 21.95 -0.06 3.09
C ALA A 16 21.67 -1.50 3.53
N THR A 17 20.71 -1.70 4.43
CA THR A 17 20.38 -3.05 4.96
C THR A 17 18.91 -3.36 4.71
N THR A 18 18.66 -4.53 4.14
CA THR A 18 17.32 -5.02 3.78
C THR A 18 17.00 -6.29 4.56
N SER A 19 16.02 -6.21 5.47
CA SER A 19 15.29 -7.35 6.04
C SER A 19 14.09 -6.78 6.81
N GLN A 20 12.92 -7.40 6.66
CA GLN A 20 11.72 -6.98 7.39
C GLN A 20 11.61 -7.72 8.74
N PRO A 21 11.22 -7.00 9.81
CA PRO A 21 11.57 -5.61 10.12
C PRO A 21 13.09 -5.47 10.23
N VAL A 22 13.64 -4.24 10.28
CA VAL A 22 14.99 -4.05 10.84
C VAL A 22 14.97 -4.73 12.20
N ALA A 23 15.59 -5.91 12.30
CA ALA A 23 15.45 -6.73 13.49
C ALA A 23 16.01 -5.94 14.67
N MET A 24 15.12 -5.59 15.59
CA MET A 24 15.40 -4.87 16.81
C MET A 24 14.84 -5.74 17.91
N GLU A 25 15.72 -6.12 18.83
CA GLU A 25 15.41 -6.99 19.93
C GLU A 25 16.05 -6.39 21.18
N THR A 26 15.29 -6.40 22.26
CA THR A 26 15.72 -5.87 23.55
C THR A 26 15.09 -6.71 24.65
N GLU A 27 15.86 -7.02 25.68
CA GLU A 27 15.38 -7.69 26.89
C GLU A 27 15.09 -6.67 28.00
N GLY A 28 14.19 -6.98 28.91
CA GLY A 28 13.85 -6.17 30.09
C GLY A 28 13.34 -7.05 31.23
N ALA A 29 13.50 -6.61 32.48
CA ALA A 29 12.98 -7.31 33.66
C ALA A 29 11.46 -7.16 33.79
N SER A 30 10.84 -6.27 33.00
CA SER A 30 9.41 -6.17 32.80
C SER A 30 9.06 -5.95 31.32
N ARG A 31 7.77 -6.14 31.00
CA ARG A 31 7.23 -5.85 29.67
C ARG A 31 7.44 -4.39 29.28
N GLU A 32 7.19 -3.49 30.21
CA GLU A 32 7.30 -2.03 30.03
C GLU A 32 8.75 -1.64 29.78
N GLU A 33 9.69 -2.22 30.51
CA GLU A 33 11.13 -1.98 30.34
C GLU A 33 11.63 -2.49 28.98
N ALA A 34 11.22 -3.69 28.56
CA ALA A 34 11.58 -4.21 27.25
C ALA A 34 11.05 -3.32 26.11
N LEU A 35 9.81 -2.82 26.21
CA LEU A 35 9.23 -1.90 25.23
C LEU A 35 9.94 -0.54 25.22
N GLN A 36 10.28 -0.01 26.39
CA GLN A 36 10.99 1.28 26.49
C GLN A 36 12.39 1.19 25.86
N ARG A 37 13.13 0.11 26.15
CA ARG A 37 14.44 -0.16 25.51
C ARG A 37 14.33 -0.31 24.00
N LEU A 38 13.28 -0.98 23.52
CA LEU A 38 13.04 -1.13 22.09
C LEU A 38 12.78 0.23 21.42
N GLN A 39 12.01 1.11 22.06
CA GLN A 39 11.77 2.46 21.57
C GLN A 39 13.05 3.30 21.53
N GLU A 40 13.89 3.20 22.56
CA GLU A 40 15.17 3.90 22.61
C GLU A 40 16.13 3.40 21.53
N LEU A 41 16.21 2.08 21.32
CA LEU A 41 16.99 1.47 20.23
C LEU A 41 16.52 1.96 18.86
N ALA A 42 15.21 1.99 18.62
CA ALA A 42 14.64 2.49 17.38
C ALA A 42 14.98 3.97 17.16
N LYS A 43 14.84 4.82 18.18
CA LYS A 43 15.22 6.24 18.12
C LYS A 43 16.71 6.42 17.82
N SER A 44 17.58 5.65 18.47
CA SER A 44 19.02 5.75 18.26
C SER A 44 19.41 5.36 16.82
N ARG A 45 18.79 4.33 16.25
CA ARG A 45 19.06 3.92 14.86
C ARG A 45 18.54 4.94 13.85
N LEU A 46 17.36 5.52 14.09
CA LEU A 46 16.79 6.57 13.24
C LEU A 46 17.49 7.93 13.40
N ALA A 47 18.22 8.16 14.50
CA ALA A 47 19.09 9.33 14.61
C ALA A 47 20.36 9.20 13.76
N ALA A 48 20.83 7.96 13.55
CA ALA A 48 21.99 7.66 12.74
C ALA A 48 21.66 7.49 11.25
N GLY A 49 20.40 7.30 10.87
CA GLY A 49 20.01 6.98 9.49
C GLY A 49 18.52 7.14 9.23
N GLU A 50 18.09 6.88 8.00
CA GLU A 50 16.68 7.01 7.60
C GLU A 50 16.10 5.70 7.05
N LEU A 51 14.78 5.53 7.21
CA LEU A 51 14.03 4.45 6.58
C LEU A 51 13.46 4.94 5.26
N VAL A 52 13.84 4.27 4.17
CA VAL A 52 13.41 4.61 2.81
C VAL A 52 12.66 3.44 2.20
N GLN A 53 11.56 3.74 1.52
CA GLN A 53 10.89 2.79 0.63
C GLN A 53 11.59 2.80 -0.72
N VAL A 54 12.25 1.69 -1.06
CA VAL A 54 12.91 1.51 -2.34
C VAL A 54 11.97 0.73 -3.27
N PRO A 55 11.49 1.35 -4.36
CA PRO A 55 10.63 0.66 -5.31
C PRO A 55 11.44 -0.42 -6.03
N LEU A 56 10.96 -1.66 -5.98
CA LEU A 56 11.47 -2.74 -6.84
C LEU A 56 10.62 -2.77 -8.11
N PRO A 57 11.23 -2.50 -9.29
CA PRO A 57 10.56 -2.70 -10.56
C PRO A 57 10.31 -4.20 -10.71
N ASN A 58 9.05 -4.60 -10.53
CA ASN A 58 8.61 -5.92 -10.96
C ASN A 58 8.46 -5.85 -12.49
N GLY A 59 9.02 -6.84 -13.20
CA GLY A 59 8.81 -6.98 -14.64
C GLY A 59 7.33 -6.84 -15.00
N ASP A 60 7.06 -6.08 -16.06
CA ASP A 60 5.73 -5.66 -16.54
C ASP A 60 4.83 -5.03 -15.47
N SER A 61 5.14 -3.78 -15.13
CA SER A 61 4.30 -2.85 -14.37
C SER A 61 3.04 -2.40 -15.13
N SER A 62 2.46 -3.26 -15.99
CA SER A 62 1.13 -2.95 -16.50
C SER A 62 0.17 -3.04 -15.31
N HIS A 63 -0.46 -1.92 -14.95
CA HIS A 63 -1.47 -1.90 -13.89
C HIS A 63 -2.49 -3.02 -14.21
N PRO A 64 -2.87 -3.89 -13.26
CA PRO A 64 -3.76 -5.03 -13.55
C PRO A 64 -5.07 -4.69 -14.29
N TRP A 65 -5.45 -3.41 -14.28
CA TRP A 65 -6.66 -2.88 -14.93
C TRP A 65 -6.43 -2.39 -16.37
N MET A 66 -5.17 -2.28 -16.82
CA MET A 66 -4.81 -1.88 -18.19
C MET A 66 -5.44 -2.80 -19.24
N LYS A 67 -5.54 -4.11 -18.97
CA LYS A 67 -6.22 -5.06 -19.87
C LYS A 67 -7.71 -4.79 -20.08
N PHE A 68 -8.31 -3.96 -19.21
CA PHE A 68 -9.71 -3.57 -19.29
C PHE A 68 -9.92 -2.14 -19.78
N ALA A 69 -8.84 -1.38 -20.05
CA ALA A 69 -8.95 -0.02 -20.54
C ALA A 69 -9.59 -0.02 -21.95
N GLY A 70 -10.75 0.63 -22.08
CA GLY A 70 -11.44 0.78 -23.37
C GLY A 70 -12.25 -0.43 -23.85
N VAL A 71 -12.39 -1.50 -23.04
CA VAL A 71 -13.13 -2.73 -23.46
C VAL A 71 -14.58 -2.50 -23.87
N TRP A 72 -15.17 -1.38 -23.44
CA TRP A 72 -16.56 -1.02 -23.74
C TRP A 72 -16.71 -0.01 -24.89
N LYS A 73 -15.61 0.55 -25.43
CA LYS A 73 -15.66 1.67 -26.40
C LYS A 73 -16.47 1.32 -27.65
N ASP A 74 -16.29 0.11 -28.16
CA ASP A 74 -16.91 -0.38 -29.40
C ASP A 74 -17.76 -1.65 -29.15
N HIS A 75 -18.17 -1.87 -27.89
CA HIS A 75 -18.94 -3.07 -27.56
C HIS A 75 -20.39 -2.92 -28.08
N PRO A 76 -20.88 -3.83 -28.94
CA PRO A 76 -22.14 -3.65 -29.68
C PRO A 76 -23.37 -3.52 -28.77
N GLU A 77 -23.30 -4.09 -27.57
CA GLU A 77 -24.40 -4.08 -26.61
C GLU A 77 -24.25 -3.00 -25.51
N PHE A 78 -23.23 -2.14 -25.58
CA PHE A 78 -22.97 -1.18 -24.51
C PHE A 78 -24.12 -0.19 -24.31
N ASP A 79 -24.74 0.27 -25.40
CA ASP A 79 -25.90 1.17 -25.34
C ASP A 79 -27.11 0.49 -24.68
N GLN A 80 -27.36 -0.79 -25.01
CA GLN A 80 -28.44 -1.56 -24.38
C GLN A 80 -28.17 -1.77 -22.88
N PHE A 81 -26.93 -2.07 -22.52
CA PHE A 81 -26.51 -2.18 -21.12
C PHE A 81 -26.78 -0.87 -20.35
N GLN A 82 -26.41 0.29 -20.92
CA GLN A 82 -26.67 1.59 -20.31
C GLN A 82 -28.16 1.86 -20.13
N GLN A 83 -28.98 1.52 -21.13
CA GLN A 83 -30.44 1.66 -21.05
C GLN A 83 -31.02 0.82 -19.91
N ASN A 84 -30.62 -0.45 -19.81
CA ASN A 84 -31.09 -1.35 -18.74
C ASN A 84 -30.68 -0.84 -17.35
N VAL A 85 -29.45 -0.34 -17.19
CA VAL A 85 -28.99 0.26 -15.92
C VAL A 85 -29.80 1.52 -15.57
N ALA A 86 -30.10 2.36 -16.55
CA ALA A 86 -30.90 3.57 -16.35
C ALA A 86 -32.35 3.24 -15.98
N GLU A 87 -32.95 2.25 -16.63
CA GLU A 87 -34.29 1.73 -16.29
C GLU A 87 -34.33 1.18 -14.87
N TYR A 88 -33.35 0.36 -14.49
CA TYR A 88 -33.26 -0.17 -13.14
C TYR A 88 -33.13 0.93 -12.09
N ARG A 89 -32.28 1.93 -12.30
CA ARG A 89 -32.15 3.09 -11.39
C ARG A 89 -33.47 3.85 -11.25
N ARG A 90 -34.13 4.13 -12.37
CA ARG A 90 -35.46 4.78 -12.34
C ARG A 90 -36.47 3.96 -11.54
N SER A 91 -36.45 2.63 -11.64
CA SER A 91 -37.37 1.77 -10.88
C SER A 91 -37.16 1.82 -9.37
N LEU A 92 -35.93 2.12 -8.92
CA LEU A 92 -35.60 2.31 -7.50
C LEU A 92 -35.94 3.72 -6.99
N ASP A 93 -35.96 4.72 -7.89
CA ASP A 93 -36.31 6.10 -7.57
C ASP A 93 -37.83 6.36 -7.60
N VAL A 94 -38.66 5.37 -8.02
CA VAL A 94 -40.11 5.46 -7.85
C VAL A 94 -40.41 5.24 -6.37
N PRO A 95 -40.89 6.27 -5.63
CA PRO A 95 -41.30 6.06 -4.25
C PRO A 95 -42.40 5.01 -4.23
N GLU A 96 -42.24 4.02 -3.36
CA GLU A 96 -43.27 3.03 -3.06
C GLU A 96 -44.53 3.80 -2.63
N SER A 97 -45.48 3.97 -3.56
CA SER A 97 -46.76 4.56 -3.23
C SER A 97 -47.49 3.54 -2.36
N GLU A 98 -47.44 3.75 -1.05
CA GLU A 98 -48.24 3.01 -0.06
C GLU A 98 -49.74 3.17 -0.39
N PRO A 99 -50.53 2.08 -0.29
CA PRO A 99 -51.97 2.08 -0.55
C PRO A 99 -52.80 2.85 0.49
#